data_AF-A0AAU5ZFB9-F1
#
_entry.id   AF-A0AAU5ZFB9-F1
#
_cell.length_a   1.000
_cell.length_b   1.000
_cell.length_c   1.000
_cell.angle_alpha   90.00
_cell.angle_beta   90.00
_cell.angle_gamma   90.00
#
_symmetry.space_group_name_H-M   'P 1'
#
loop_
_entity.id
_entity.type
_entity.pdbx_description
1 polymer ?
#
loop_
_entity_poly.entity_id
_entity_poly.type
_entity_poly.pdbx_seq_one_letter_code
_entity_poly.pdbx_strand_id
1 'polypeptide(L)'
;MQYFVYGRDRPGGFGLKVNLTEEHWAFMDGYADALIARGPTLTEDGEETTGSLHIVDLPDVAAARSFAYDEPYYRAGVFGEILLCRFDKRVGTTMWDFTSAVEGSRRYLVLTQDEPRPVESPYPDHVRRPARPHRRHPPRPRSPRRST
;
A
#
# COMPACT_ATOMS: atom_id res chain seq x y z
N MET A 1 5.27 5.85 11.06
CA MET A 1 4.24 6.43 10.19
C MET A 1 4.12 5.56 8.95
N GLN A 2 2.91 5.31 8.47
CA GLN A 2 2.72 4.40 7.35
C GLN A 2 2.77 5.14 6.02
N TYR A 3 3.38 4.51 5.03
CA TYR A 3 3.51 5.03 3.69
C TYR A 3 3.07 3.99 2.67
N PHE A 4 2.35 4.45 1.66
CA PHE A 4 2.06 3.70 0.44
C PHE A 4 3.10 4.11 -0.61
N VAL A 5 3.81 3.13 -1.15
CA VAL A 5 4.82 3.32 -2.18
C VAL A 5 4.49 2.42 -3.36
N TYR A 6 4.31 3.02 -4.53
CA TYR A 6 4.05 2.28 -5.76
C TYR A 6 5.03 2.73 -6.84
N GLY A 7 5.91 1.80 -7.24
CA GLY A 7 6.77 1.96 -8.39
C GLY A 7 6.14 1.29 -9.61
N ARG A 8 5.83 2.07 -10.64
CA ARG A 8 5.32 1.54 -11.91
C ARG A 8 6.48 1.32 -12.85
N ASP A 9 6.56 0.11 -13.41
CA ASP A 9 7.62 -0.21 -14.36
C ASP A 9 7.45 0.62 -15.63
N ARG A 10 8.57 1.07 -16.20
CA ARG A 10 8.58 1.67 -17.53
C ARG A 10 8.34 0.59 -18.61
N PRO A 11 7.87 0.96 -19.81
CA PRO A 11 7.83 0.04 -20.95
C PRO A 11 9.19 -0.64 -21.19
N GLY A 12 9.17 -1.97 -21.34
CA GLY A 12 10.38 -2.78 -21.53
C GLY A 12 11.28 -2.91 -20.30
N GLY A 13 10.80 -2.56 -19.10
CA GLY A 13 11.56 -2.68 -17.85
C GLY A 13 11.69 -4.11 -17.31
N PHE A 14 10.79 -5.02 -17.70
CA PHE A 14 10.67 -6.37 -17.12
C PHE A 14 11.97 -7.18 -17.18
N GLY A 15 12.65 -7.24 -18.34
CA GLY A 15 13.89 -8.00 -18.47
C GLY A 15 15.01 -7.52 -17.54
N LEU A 16 15.14 -6.21 -17.34
CA LEU A 16 16.09 -5.64 -16.38
C LEU A 16 15.68 -5.95 -14.93
N LYS A 17 14.38 -5.86 -14.65
CA LYS A 17 13.81 -6.16 -13.33
C LYS A 17 14.10 -7.59 -12.89
N VAL A 18 13.91 -8.57 -13.79
CA VAL A 18 14.23 -9.98 -13.54
C VAL A 18 15.67 -10.13 -13.05
N ASN A 19 16.64 -9.50 -13.72
CA ASN A 19 18.06 -9.56 -13.35
C ASN A 19 18.38 -8.94 -11.97
N LEU A 20 17.55 -8.00 -11.50
CA LEU A 20 17.75 -7.28 -10.23
C LEU A 20 16.91 -7.84 -9.09
N THR A 21 16.18 -8.93 -9.33
CA THR A 21 15.18 -9.46 -8.39
C THR A 21 15.80 -9.83 -7.04
N GLU A 22 16.96 -10.48 -7.04
CA GLU A 22 17.65 -10.88 -5.81
C GLU A 22 18.13 -9.66 -5.00
N GLU A 23 18.69 -8.65 -5.66
CA GLU A 23 19.11 -7.40 -5.02
C GLU A 23 17.90 -6.66 -4.42
N HIS A 24 16.79 -6.62 -5.17
CA HIS A 24 15.54 -6.04 -4.68
C HIS A 24 15.04 -6.77 -3.43
N TRP A 25 15.03 -8.10 -3.42
CA TRP A 25 14.64 -8.86 -2.23
C TRP A 25 15.56 -8.60 -1.04
N ALA A 26 16.88 -8.62 -1.25
CA ALA A 26 17.85 -8.33 -0.20
C ALA A 26 17.68 -6.92 0.40
N PHE A 27 17.36 -5.92 -0.44
CA PHE A 27 17.01 -4.58 0.03
C PHE A 27 15.73 -4.61 0.88
N MET A 28 14.69 -5.29 0.41
CA MET A 28 13.40 -5.36 1.11
C MET A 28 13.48 -6.12 2.43
N ASP A 29 14.37 -7.08 2.57
CA ASP A 29 14.61 -7.81 3.83
C ASP A 29 15.10 -6.89 4.95
N GLY A 30 15.83 -5.81 4.61
CA GLY A 30 16.19 -4.75 5.55
C GLY A 30 15.00 -3.97 6.13
N TYR A 31 13.82 -4.10 5.51
CA TYR A 31 12.58 -3.48 5.95
C TYR A 31 11.52 -4.51 6.39
N ALA A 32 11.88 -5.79 6.55
CA ALA A 32 10.93 -6.87 6.83
C ALA A 32 10.01 -6.58 8.03
N ASP A 33 10.56 -6.09 9.14
CA ASP A 33 9.82 -5.74 10.36
C ASP A 33 8.88 -4.54 10.17
N ALA A 34 9.18 -3.67 9.22
CA ALA A 34 8.43 -2.46 8.91
C ALA A 34 7.35 -2.70 7.84
N LEU A 35 7.48 -3.77 7.05
CA LEU A 35 6.59 -4.08 5.94
C LEU A 35 5.23 -4.59 6.44
N ILE A 36 4.19 -3.84 6.11
CA ILE A 36 2.80 -4.17 6.40
C ILE A 36 2.19 -4.99 5.26
N ALA A 37 2.47 -4.61 4.02
CA ALA A 37 2.07 -5.33 2.82
C ALA A 37 3.06 -5.06 1.68
N ARG A 38 3.28 -6.06 0.82
CA ARG A 38 4.03 -5.89 -0.43
C ARG A 38 3.49 -6.79 -1.53
N GLY A 39 3.79 -6.44 -2.77
CA GLY A 39 3.58 -7.36 -3.90
C GLY A 39 3.76 -6.68 -5.26
N PRO A 40 4.03 -7.45 -6.30
CA PRO A 40 4.04 -6.94 -7.67
C PRO A 40 2.61 -6.61 -8.12
N THR A 41 2.48 -5.57 -8.95
CA THR A 41 1.35 -5.51 -9.89
C THR A 41 1.71 -6.38 -11.08
N LEU A 42 0.72 -6.97 -11.75
CA LEU A 42 0.94 -7.96 -12.80
C LEU A 42 0.27 -7.53 -14.11
N THR A 43 0.67 -8.16 -15.21
CA THR A 43 -0.10 -8.20 -16.46
C THR A 43 -1.41 -8.95 -16.27
N GLU A 44 -2.33 -8.85 -17.24
CA GLU A 44 -3.65 -9.50 -17.17
C GLU A 44 -3.57 -11.03 -17.07
N ASP A 45 -2.59 -11.63 -17.75
CA ASP A 45 -2.29 -13.06 -17.67
C ASP A 45 -1.54 -13.48 -16.40
N GLY A 46 -1.01 -12.51 -15.64
CA GLY A 46 -0.25 -12.75 -14.42
C GLY A 46 1.21 -13.16 -14.63
N GLU A 47 1.69 -13.22 -15.87
CA GLU A 47 3.01 -13.77 -16.20
C GLU A 47 4.15 -12.76 -15.96
N GLU A 48 3.91 -11.47 -16.18
CA GLU A 48 4.90 -10.41 -15.98
C GLU A 48 4.50 -9.45 -14.86
N THR A 49 5.49 -8.95 -14.13
CA THR A 49 5.26 -7.84 -13.20
C THR A 49 5.25 -6.51 -13.94
N THR A 50 4.34 -5.62 -13.57
CA THR A 50 4.18 -4.26 -14.13
C THR A 50 4.56 -3.15 -13.14
N GLY A 51 4.97 -3.53 -11.93
CA GLY A 51 5.30 -2.60 -10.86
C GLY A 51 5.57 -3.30 -9.54
N SER A 52 5.76 -2.52 -8.48
CA SER A 52 5.88 -3.00 -7.11
C SER A 52 5.14 -2.07 -6.15
N LEU A 53 4.33 -2.66 -5.28
CA LEU A 53 3.56 -1.96 -4.26
C LEU A 53 4.07 -2.35 -2.88
N HIS A 54 4.21 -1.34 -2.02
CA HIS A 54 4.55 -1.51 -0.62
C HIS A 54 3.68 -0.63 0.28
N ILE A 55 3.28 -1.18 1.42
CA ILE A 55 2.82 -0.42 2.58
C ILE A 55 3.82 -0.69 3.69
N VAL A 56 4.47 0.36 4.18
CA VAL A 56 5.61 0.26 5.11
C VAL A 56 5.47 1.27 6.25
N ASP A 57 5.83 0.88 7.47
CA ASP A 57 5.82 1.75 8.66
C ASP A 57 7.23 2.30 8.94
N LEU A 58 7.45 3.57 8.60
CA LEU A 58 8.74 4.24 8.67
C LEU A 58 8.69 5.46 9.61
N PRO A 59 9.81 5.85 10.25
CA PRO A 59 9.79 6.92 11.25
C PRO A 59 9.31 8.26 10.70
N ASP A 60 9.67 8.59 9.46
CA ASP A 60 9.36 9.86 8.82
C ASP A 60 9.39 9.78 7.27
N VAL A 61 9.19 10.93 6.64
CA VAL A 61 9.17 11.07 5.17
C VAL A 61 10.55 10.94 4.54
N ALA A 62 11.64 11.21 5.27
CA ALA A 62 12.99 11.04 4.75
C ALA A 62 13.31 9.55 4.60
N ALA A 63 12.99 8.75 5.61
CA ALA A 63 13.08 7.29 5.53
C ALA A 63 12.20 6.72 4.42
N ALA A 64 10.98 7.26 4.21
CA ALA A 64 10.11 6.84 3.12
C ALA A 64 10.66 7.18 1.73
N ARG A 65 11.36 8.32 1.58
CA ARG A 65 12.07 8.66 0.34
C ARG A 65 13.24 7.72 0.09
N SER A 66 14.04 7.41 1.10
CA SER A 66 15.11 6.41 0.97
C SER A 66 14.57 5.04 0.56
N PHE A 67 13.49 4.57 1.22
CA PHE A 67 12.83 3.33 0.82
C PHE A 67 12.40 3.32 -0.66
N ALA A 68 11.87 4.44 -1.16
CA ALA A 68 11.36 4.53 -2.53
C ALA A 68 12.44 4.73 -3.59
N TYR A 69 13.54 5.40 -3.27
CA TYR A 69 14.53 5.87 -4.25
C TYR A 69 15.90 5.20 -4.13
N ASP A 70 16.23 4.59 -2.99
CA ASP A 70 17.48 3.85 -2.82
C ASP A 70 17.34 2.38 -3.26
N GLU A 71 16.11 1.93 -3.54
CA GLU A 71 15.83 0.55 -3.93
C GLU A 71 16.35 0.21 -5.35
N PRO A 72 16.81 -1.04 -5.60
CA PRO A 72 17.50 -1.41 -6.83
C PRO A 72 16.73 -1.13 -8.12
N TYR A 73 15.42 -1.39 -8.15
CA TYR A 73 14.60 -1.15 -9.35
C TYR A 73 14.51 0.33 -9.70
N TYR A 74 14.35 1.23 -8.71
CA TYR A 74 14.36 2.66 -8.98
C TYR A 74 15.72 3.11 -9.48
N ARG A 75 16.79 2.73 -8.78
CA ARG A 75 18.16 3.12 -9.12
C ARG A 75 18.60 2.65 -10.50
N ALA A 76 18.12 1.50 -10.94
CA ALA A 76 18.40 0.97 -12.28
C ALA A 76 17.48 1.51 -13.37
N GLY A 77 16.52 2.38 -13.03
CA GLY A 77 15.56 2.95 -13.98
C GLY A 77 14.55 1.93 -14.51
N VAL A 78 14.23 0.89 -13.73
CA VAL A 78 13.11 -0.03 -14.01
C VAL A 78 11.79 0.71 -13.81
N PHE A 79 11.68 1.51 -12.75
CA PHE A 79 10.49 2.31 -12.51
C PHE A 79 10.51 3.58 -13.36
N GLY A 80 9.44 3.79 -14.12
CA GLY A 80 9.19 5.05 -14.83
C GLY A 80 8.51 6.09 -13.94
N GLU A 81 7.79 5.65 -12.91
CA GLU A 81 7.04 6.51 -11.99
C GLU A 81 7.09 5.95 -10.57
N ILE A 82 7.13 6.85 -9.57
CA ILE A 82 6.97 6.52 -8.15
C ILE A 82 5.83 7.37 -7.58
N LEU A 83 4.82 6.71 -7.02
CA LEU A 83 3.80 7.33 -6.18
C LEU A 83 4.11 7.05 -4.71
N LEU A 84 4.43 8.11 -3.95
CA LEU A 84 4.70 8.05 -2.51
C LEU A 84 3.65 8.85 -1.75
N CYS A 85 2.83 8.16 -0.96
CA CYS A 85 1.73 8.76 -0.19
C CYS A 85 1.86 8.41 1.29
N ARG A 86 1.54 9.36 2.18
CA ARG A 86 1.25 9.01 3.58
C ARG A 86 -0.02 8.14 3.61
N PHE A 87 0.04 7.05 4.36
CA PHE A 87 -1.05 6.10 4.53
C PHE A 87 -1.48 6.02 6.00
N ASP A 88 -2.75 5.69 6.23
CA ASP A 88 -3.30 5.45 7.57
C ASP A 88 -4.11 4.16 7.56
N LYS A 89 -3.47 3.08 7.99
CA LYS A 89 -4.05 1.74 8.08
C LYS A 89 -5.08 1.71 9.19
N ARG A 90 -6.32 1.41 8.81
CA ARG A 90 -7.45 1.29 9.75
C ARG A 90 -7.67 -0.11 10.30
N VAL A 91 -6.93 -1.11 9.84
CA VAL A 91 -7.11 -2.52 10.20
C VAL A 91 -5.87 -3.05 10.92
N GLY A 92 -6.04 -3.89 11.94
CA GLY A 92 -4.91 -4.42 12.73
C GLY A 92 -3.99 -5.36 11.95
N THR A 93 -4.49 -6.05 10.94
CA THR A 93 -3.79 -7.16 10.26
C THR A 93 -2.71 -6.72 9.28
N THR A 94 -1.65 -7.51 9.14
CA THR A 94 -0.54 -7.33 8.19
C THR A 94 -0.51 -8.48 7.17
N MET A 95 0.40 -8.43 6.20
CA MET A 95 0.61 -9.54 5.26
C MET A 95 1.03 -10.83 5.96
N TRP A 96 1.68 -10.73 7.12
CA TRP A 96 2.14 -11.87 7.90
C TRP A 96 1.01 -12.64 8.57
N ASP A 97 -0.17 -12.03 8.75
CA ASP A 97 -1.36 -12.72 9.26
C ASP A 97 -2.02 -13.61 8.18
N PHE A 98 -1.60 -13.48 6.92
CA PHE A 98 -2.15 -14.19 5.77
C PHE A 98 -1.03 -14.69 4.85
N THR A 99 -0.24 -15.65 5.33
CA THR A 99 0.91 -16.22 4.61
C THR A 99 0.54 -17.15 3.45
N SER A 100 -0.73 -17.57 3.37
CA SER A 100 -1.24 -18.45 2.32
C SER A 100 -2.30 -17.74 1.47
N ALA A 101 -2.34 -18.06 0.18
CA ALA A 101 -3.46 -17.66 -0.67
C ALA A 101 -4.75 -18.25 -0.11
N VAL A 102 -5.73 -17.39 0.20
CA VAL A 102 -7.08 -17.81 0.58
C VAL A 102 -7.90 -17.89 -0.69
N GLU A 103 -8.40 -19.08 -1.02
CA GLU A 103 -9.23 -19.31 -2.21
C GLU A 103 -10.41 -18.32 -2.24
N GLY A 104 -10.59 -17.62 -3.36
CA GLY A 104 -11.60 -16.58 -3.53
C GLY A 104 -11.24 -15.20 -2.94
N SER A 105 -10.13 -15.05 -2.21
CA SER A 105 -9.67 -13.75 -1.74
C SER A 105 -9.00 -12.98 -2.87
N ARG A 106 -9.65 -11.90 -3.34
CA ARG A 106 -9.07 -10.98 -4.32
C ARG A 106 -8.85 -9.62 -3.66
N ARG A 107 -7.62 -9.12 -3.75
CA ARG A 107 -7.24 -7.78 -3.30
C ARG A 107 -7.04 -6.92 -4.53
N TYR A 108 -7.68 -5.76 -4.56
CA TYR A 108 -7.61 -4.86 -5.69
C TYR A 108 -7.01 -3.54 -5.24
N LEU A 109 -6.04 -3.04 -6.01
CA LEU A 109 -5.65 -1.64 -6.02
C LEU A 109 -6.31 -1.00 -7.23
N VAL A 110 -7.03 0.09 -7.02
CA VAL A 110 -7.62 0.88 -8.12
C VAL A 110 -6.92 2.22 -8.15
N LEU A 111 -6.20 2.49 -9.25
CA LEU A 111 -5.58 3.77 -9.54
C LEU A 111 -6.24 4.32 -10.81
N THR A 112 -6.93 5.44 -10.69
CA THR A 112 -7.51 6.15 -11.83
C THR A 112 -6.54 7.25 -12.26
N GLN A 113 -6.10 7.23 -13.52
CA GLN A 113 -5.17 8.22 -14.06
C GLN A 113 -5.83 9.23 -15.01
N ASP A 114 -7.11 9.04 -15.32
CA ASP A 114 -7.87 9.94 -16.19
C ASP A 114 -8.15 11.28 -15.51
N GLU A 115 -8.29 12.32 -16.31
CA GLU A 115 -8.81 13.59 -15.82
C GLU A 115 -10.19 13.38 -15.18
N PRO A 116 -10.46 14.00 -14.01
CA PRO A 116 -11.76 13.91 -13.37
C PRO A 116 -12.86 14.39 -14.32
N ARG A 117 -13.76 13.47 -14.69
CA ARG A 117 -14.96 13.80 -15.46
C ARG A 117 -16.17 13.14 -14.82
N PRO A 118 -17.34 13.82 -14.78
CA PRO A 118 -18.57 13.17 -14.37
C PRO A 118 -18.88 12.00 -15.30
N VAL A 119 -19.00 10.80 -14.73
CA VAL A 119 -19.49 9.60 -15.43
C VAL A 119 -20.57 8.96 -14.58
N GLU A 120 -21.62 8.45 -15.22
CA GLU A 120 -22.55 7.56 -14.55
C GLU A 120 -21.87 6.21 -14.35
N SER A 121 -21.83 5.73 -13.11
CA SER A 121 -21.31 4.40 -12.82
C SER A 121 -22.27 3.35 -13.40
N PRO A 122 -21.79 2.42 -14.26
CA PRO A 122 -22.61 1.30 -14.72
C PRO A 122 -22.90 0.29 -13.60
N TYR A 123 -22.19 0.41 -12.47
CA TYR A 123 -22.53 -0.31 -11.26
C TYR A 123 -23.57 0.49 -10.47
N PRO A 124 -24.75 -0.07 -10.18
CA PRO A 124 -25.74 0.60 -9.34
C PRO A 124 -25.10 0.89 -7.98
N ASP A 125 -25.40 2.06 -7.41
CA ASP A 125 -24.97 2.47 -6.07
C ASP A 125 -25.13 1.29 -5.12
N HIS A 126 -24.02 0.63 -4.76
CA HIS A 126 -24.08 -0.49 -3.84
C HIS A 126 -24.45 0.11 -2.50
N VAL A 127 -25.73 -0.05 -2.14
CA VAL A 127 -26.38 0.21 -0.86
C VAL A 127 -25.52 1.13 0.01
N ARG A 128 -25.77 2.44 -0.03
CA ARG A 128 -25.39 3.32 1.07
C ARG A 128 -25.84 2.62 2.35
N ARG A 129 -24.94 1.92 3.03
CA ARG A 129 -25.25 1.38 4.34
C ARG A 129 -25.70 2.59 5.15
N PRO A 130 -26.92 2.57 5.72
CA PRO A 130 -27.35 3.69 6.54
C PRO A 130 -26.25 3.94 7.56
N ALA A 131 -25.82 5.21 7.67
CA ALA A 131 -24.79 5.60 8.60
C ALA A 131 -25.14 4.97 9.96
N ARG A 132 -24.26 4.12 10.48
CA ARG A 132 -24.46 3.61 11.84
C ARG A 132 -24.57 4.85 12.73
N PRO A 133 -25.65 5.02 13.50
CA PRO A 133 -25.75 6.17 14.39
C PRO A 133 -24.51 6.18 15.27
N HIS A 134 -23.84 7.33 15.35
CA HIS A 134 -22.74 7.52 16.27
C HIS A 134 -23.18 7.02 17.64
N ARG A 135 -22.59 5.93 18.13
CA ARG A 135 -22.74 5.56 19.53
C ARG A 135 -22.19 6.75 20.31
N ARG A 136 -23.08 7.50 20.96
CA ARG A 136 -22.67 8.50 21.96
C ARG A 136 -21.79 7.75 22.94
N HIS A 137 -20.51 8.11 23.00
CA HIS A 137 -19.67 7.64 24.09
C HIS A 137 -20.32 8.09 25.40
N PRO A 138 -20.50 7.20 26.39
CA PRO A 138 -20.92 7.62 27.70
C PRO A 138 -19.90 8.65 28.21
N PRO A 139 -20.35 9.71 28.92
CA PRO A 139 -19.45 10.71 29.47
C PRO A 139 -18.41 10.01 30.35
N ARG A 140 -17.13 10.36 30.16
CA ARG A 140 -16.05 9.89 31.03
C ARG A 140 -16.40 10.23 32.49
N PRO A 141 -16.29 9.28 33.45
CA PRO A 141 -16.48 9.60 34.85
C PRO A 141 -15.48 10.67 35.27
N ARG A 142 -15.98 11.71 35.95
CA ARG A 142 -15.13 12.77 36.51
C ARG A 142 -14.20 12.16 37.54
N SER A 143 -12.89 12.35 37.36
CA SER A 143 -11.89 12.00 38.35
C SER A 143 -12.19 12.72 39.67
N PRO A 144 -12.17 12.04 40.83
CA PRO A 144 -12.36 12.71 42.10
C PRO A 144 -11.22 13.72 42.32
N ARG A 145 -11.59 14.96 42.65
CA ARG A 145 -10.65 15.99 43.09
C ARG A 145 -9.94 15.44 44.33
N ARG A 146 -8.62 15.28 44.26
CA ARG A 146 -7.80 15.12 45.47
C ARG A 146 -7.88 16.43 46.26
N SER A 147 -8.45 16.36 47.46
CA SER A 147 -8.27 17.37 48.49
C SER A 147 -6.95 17.11 49.21
N THR A 148 -6.02 18.05 49.09
CA THR A 148 -5.01 18.38 50.11
C THR A 148 -4.72 19.86 49.95
#